data_AF-A0A380FBS5-F1
#
_entry.id   AF-A0A380FBS5-F1
#
_cell.length_a   1.000
_cell.length_b   1.000
_cell.length_c   1.000
_cell.angle_alpha   90.00
_cell.angle_beta   90.00
_cell.angle_gamma   90.00
#
_symmetry.space_group_name_H-M   'P 1'
#
loop_
_entity.id
_entity.type
_entity.pdbx_description
1 polymer ?
#
loop_
_entity_poly.entity_id
_entity_poly.type
_entity_poly.pdbx_seq_one_letter_code
_entity_poly.pdbx_strand_id
1 'polypeptide(L)'
;MKLYAISKDRHNVVRMATTAKQSKFTKQLKAMQSSLQPYTEIITNKDTIDKATHIFAPSSPKKMKSYHTIYNHISVDTMNAILFNDSVVVRSSKSGTTTYNNNTGVANYNDETEKYRYTNLSEDENRSTNMKDSIPSTFDYLNNHGGFTDDFRLFSTDNKKGDLTYQMFLNGRPTFNDDDLNNIKIAWGDKGVFSYARALLKTNVTIDSGESEKRLPGAETVRSELANNPSIDFEKVTDMTIGYKMENQPDKSNIEIQRNSEFKPQWYIEYEGKWRPYTDGRLE
;
A
#
# COMPACT_ATOMS: atom_id res chain seq x y z
N MET A 1 28.14 13.39 -8.60
CA MET A 1 26.73 13.87 -8.61
C MET A 1 26.35 14.28 -7.20
N LYS A 2 25.48 15.27 -7.02
CA LYS A 2 24.92 15.60 -5.69
C LYS A 2 23.52 14.99 -5.61
N LEU A 3 23.21 14.31 -4.51
CA LEU A 3 21.90 13.79 -4.19
C LEU A 3 21.39 14.49 -2.93
N TYR A 4 20.08 14.60 -2.79
CA TYR A 4 19.44 15.20 -1.63
C TYR A 4 18.38 14.23 -1.13
N ALA A 5 18.40 13.90 0.16
CA ALA A 5 17.30 13.24 0.84
C ALA A 5 16.54 14.31 1.62
N ILE A 6 15.26 14.49 1.31
CA ILE A 6 14.37 15.47 1.92
C ILE A 6 13.38 14.69 2.81
N SER A 7 13.18 15.11 4.05
CA SER A 7 12.24 14.46 4.97
C SER A 7 10.79 14.58 4.48
N LYS A 8 9.90 13.70 4.96
CA LYS A 8 8.47 13.71 4.58
C LYS A 8 7.79 15.05 4.89
N ASP A 9 8.12 15.66 6.03
CA ASP A 9 7.64 17.00 6.41
C ASP A 9 8.33 18.14 5.63
N ARG A 10 9.33 17.82 4.81
CA ARG A 10 10.10 18.76 3.98
C ARG A 10 10.92 19.81 4.75
N HIS A 11 11.09 19.62 6.06
CA HIS A 11 11.83 20.54 6.93
C HIS A 11 13.31 20.14 7.14
N ASN A 12 13.71 18.92 6.78
CA ASN A 12 15.08 18.42 6.91
C ASN A 12 15.63 17.97 5.57
N VAL A 13 16.90 18.32 5.28
CA VAL A 13 17.58 17.93 4.04
C VAL A 13 18.97 17.41 4.35
N VAL A 14 19.29 16.23 3.84
CA VAL A 14 20.63 15.65 3.85
C VAL A 14 21.20 15.70 2.44
N ARG A 15 22.31 16.41 2.26
CA ARG A 15 23.05 16.45 1.00
C ARG A 15 24.11 15.35 0.98
N MET A 16 24.05 14.51 -0.04
CA MET A 16 25.01 13.43 -0.30
C MET A 16 25.85 13.74 -1.53
N ALA A 17 27.16 13.56 -1.43
CA ALA A 17 28.08 13.67 -2.56
C ALA A 17 28.44 12.26 -3.06
N THR A 18 28.36 12.04 -4.37
CA THR A 18 28.66 10.74 -4.97
C THR A 18 29.71 10.88 -6.08
N THR A 19 30.52 9.83 -6.24
CA THR A 19 31.48 9.69 -7.35
C THR A 19 30.81 9.24 -8.66
N ALA A 20 29.49 8.97 -8.64
CA ALA A 20 28.75 8.55 -9.82
C ALA A 20 28.77 9.64 -10.91
N LYS A 21 29.04 9.21 -12.14
CA LYS A 21 29.11 10.10 -13.32
C LYS A 21 27.70 10.53 -13.74
N GLN A 22 27.40 11.81 -13.58
CA GLN A 22 26.13 12.42 -13.97
C GLN A 22 25.81 12.23 -15.46
N SER A 23 26.82 12.21 -16.33
CA SER A 23 26.64 12.08 -17.79
C SER A 23 25.90 10.82 -18.21
N LYS A 24 26.11 9.68 -17.53
CA LYS A 24 25.36 8.44 -17.81
C LYS A 24 23.89 8.59 -17.49
N PHE A 25 23.57 9.16 -16.33
CA PHE A 25 22.19 9.42 -15.90
C PHE A 25 21.49 10.39 -16.85
N THR A 26 22.11 11.53 -17.16
CA THR A 26 21.53 12.52 -18.08
C THR A 26 21.31 11.96 -19.48
N LYS A 27 22.20 11.08 -19.98
CA LYS A 27 22.01 10.42 -21.28
C LYS A 27 20.76 9.52 -21.26
N GLN A 28 20.60 8.71 -20.22
CA GLN A 28 19.42 7.83 -20.09
C GLN A 28 18.13 8.65 -19.94
N LEU A 29 18.14 9.69 -19.10
CA LEU A 29 16.98 10.56 -18.91
C LEU A 29 16.55 11.23 -20.23
N LYS A 30 17.51 11.73 -21.02
CA LYS A 30 17.23 12.29 -22.35
C LYS A 30 16.66 11.26 -23.32
N ALA A 31 17.17 10.03 -23.30
CA ALA A 31 16.66 8.95 -24.15
C ALA A 31 15.21 8.57 -23.80
N MET A 32 14.83 8.70 -22.53
CA MET A 32 13.48 8.41 -22.05
C MET A 32 12.53 9.61 -22.15
N GLN A 33 13.03 10.82 -22.36
CA GLN A 33 12.26 12.06 -22.23
C GLN A 33 10.98 12.07 -23.09
N SER A 34 11.01 11.49 -24.28
CA SER A 34 9.85 11.42 -25.18
C SER A 34 8.77 10.43 -24.75
N SER A 35 9.09 9.45 -23.89
CA SER A 35 8.12 8.49 -23.36
C SER A 35 7.57 8.86 -21.98
N LEU A 36 8.17 9.87 -21.33
CA LEU A 36 7.69 10.38 -20.05
C LEU A 36 6.32 11.04 -20.19
N GLN A 37 5.50 10.87 -19.16
CA GLN A 37 4.21 11.52 -19.06
C GLN A 37 4.38 12.92 -18.43
N PRO A 38 3.66 13.96 -18.89
CA PRO A 38 3.64 15.26 -18.22
C PRO A 38 3.02 15.18 -16.81
N TYR A 39 3.63 15.88 -15.86
CA TYR A 39 3.15 16.05 -14.49
C TYR A 39 2.91 17.52 -14.20
N THR A 40 1.90 17.80 -13.39
CA THR A 40 1.52 19.13 -12.92
C THR A 40 2.01 19.30 -11.48
N GLU A 41 2.58 20.47 -11.21
CA GLU A 41 2.92 20.95 -9.87
C GLU A 41 1.63 21.37 -9.14
N ILE A 42 1.41 20.82 -7.95
CA ILE A 42 0.25 21.10 -7.11
C ILE A 42 0.75 21.73 -5.82
N ILE A 43 0.27 22.95 -5.55
CA ILE A 43 0.55 23.71 -4.34
C ILE A 43 -0.72 23.69 -3.49
N THR A 44 -0.60 23.19 -2.27
CA THR A 44 -1.72 23.04 -1.32
C THR A 44 -1.59 24.02 -0.15
N ASN A 45 -0.38 24.33 0.28
CA ASN A 45 -0.10 25.15 1.46
C ASN A 45 1.35 25.68 1.42
N LYS A 46 1.79 26.36 2.48
CA LYS A 46 3.14 26.91 2.63
C LYS A 46 4.27 25.87 2.56
N ASP A 47 4.00 24.60 2.86
CA ASP A 47 4.99 23.53 2.86
C ASP A 47 5.19 22.93 1.46
N THR A 48 4.38 23.34 0.47
CA THR A 48 4.45 22.86 -0.93
C THR A 48 4.74 23.97 -1.94
N ILE A 49 5.15 25.18 -1.50
CA ILE A 49 5.42 26.33 -2.38
C ILE A 49 6.77 26.28 -3.10
N ASP A 50 7.75 25.56 -2.56
CA ASP A 50 9.07 25.44 -3.19
C ASP A 50 9.06 24.30 -4.23
N LYS A 51 9.84 24.44 -5.31
CA LYS A 51 9.92 23.43 -6.39
C LYS A 51 10.37 22.04 -5.91
N ALA A 52 11.21 21.97 -4.89
CA ALA A 52 11.60 20.72 -4.25
C ALA A 52 10.48 20.13 -3.39
N THR A 53 9.45 20.92 -3.10
CA THR A 53 8.37 20.62 -2.17
C THR A 53 6.97 20.50 -2.79
N HIS A 54 6.82 20.71 -4.10
CA HIS A 54 5.55 20.51 -4.78
C HIS A 54 5.04 19.07 -4.61
N ILE A 55 3.71 18.94 -4.66
CA ILE A 55 3.06 17.67 -5.00
C ILE A 55 3.09 17.57 -6.53
N PHE A 56 3.35 16.38 -7.05
CA PHE A 56 3.39 16.15 -8.49
C PHE A 56 2.39 15.07 -8.87
N ALA A 57 1.49 15.41 -9.79
CA ALA A 57 0.47 14.49 -10.25
C ALA A 57 0.36 14.50 -11.78
N PRO A 58 -0.03 13.38 -12.44
CA PRO A 58 -0.16 13.34 -13.90
C PRO A 58 -1.08 14.43 -14.47
N SER A 59 -0.57 15.30 -15.36
CA SER A 59 -1.34 16.44 -15.89
C SER A 59 -2.58 15.99 -16.66
N SER A 60 -2.41 15.00 -17.51
CA SER A 60 -3.48 14.31 -18.23
C SER A 60 -3.21 12.82 -18.13
N PRO A 61 -3.94 12.09 -17.27
CA PRO A 61 -3.85 10.64 -17.21
C PRO A 61 -4.10 10.02 -18.58
N LYS A 62 -3.31 9.02 -18.95
CA LYS A 62 -3.64 8.18 -20.11
C LYS A 62 -4.96 7.46 -19.82
N LYS A 63 -5.65 7.02 -20.86
CA LYS A 63 -6.79 6.11 -20.69
C LYS A 63 -6.32 4.85 -19.94
N MET A 64 -7.11 4.41 -18.96
CA MET A 64 -6.72 3.35 -18.05
C MET A 64 -7.71 2.19 -18.12
N LYS A 65 -7.17 0.98 -18.18
CA LYS A 65 -7.95 -0.26 -18.16
C LYS A 65 -8.36 -0.63 -16.75
N SER A 66 -9.51 -1.27 -16.62
CA SER A 66 -9.90 -2.04 -15.44
C SER A 66 -9.45 -3.48 -15.58
N TYR A 67 -9.28 -4.19 -14.46
CA TYR A 67 -8.80 -5.57 -14.47
C TYR A 67 -9.65 -6.46 -13.58
N HIS A 68 -9.87 -7.71 -14.00
CA HIS A 68 -10.41 -8.76 -13.14
C HIS A 68 -9.27 -9.63 -12.62
N THR A 69 -9.34 -9.98 -11.35
CA THR A 69 -8.36 -10.84 -10.68
C THR A 69 -9.05 -11.95 -9.94
N ILE A 70 -8.52 -13.15 -10.13
CA ILE A 70 -8.90 -14.36 -9.41
C ILE A 70 -7.77 -14.68 -8.43
N TYR A 71 -8.12 -15.02 -7.20
CA TYR A 71 -7.15 -15.33 -6.15
C TYR A 71 -7.09 -16.82 -5.82
N ASN A 72 -5.89 -17.28 -5.53
CA ASN A 72 -5.65 -18.49 -4.75
C ASN A 72 -5.53 -18.13 -3.26
N HIS A 73 -5.74 -19.11 -2.39
CA HIS A 73 -5.60 -18.93 -0.95
C HIS A 73 -4.24 -19.35 -0.44
N ILE A 74 -3.69 -18.56 0.46
CA ILE A 74 -2.54 -18.95 1.29
C ILE A 74 -3.09 -19.81 2.42
N SER A 75 -2.54 -21.01 2.63
CA SER A 75 -3.05 -21.86 3.71
C SER A 75 -2.69 -21.30 5.08
N VAL A 76 -3.61 -21.44 6.04
CA VAL A 76 -3.37 -21.05 7.44
C VAL A 76 -2.21 -21.84 8.03
N ASP A 77 -2.04 -23.11 7.66
CA ASP A 77 -0.91 -23.95 8.09
C ASP A 77 0.44 -23.38 7.62
N THR A 78 0.51 -22.85 6.40
CA THR A 78 1.73 -22.18 5.91
C THR A 78 2.05 -20.97 6.78
N MET A 79 1.05 -20.14 7.08
CA MET A 79 1.25 -18.97 7.94
C MET A 79 1.65 -19.37 9.36
N ASN A 80 1.03 -20.41 9.91
CA ASN A 80 1.36 -20.89 11.24
C ASN A 80 2.79 -21.46 11.30
N ALA A 81 3.23 -22.19 10.28
CA ALA A 81 4.59 -22.72 10.20
C ALA A 81 5.67 -21.63 10.08
N ILE A 82 5.31 -20.46 9.54
CA ILE A 82 6.21 -19.30 9.44
C ILE A 82 6.27 -18.53 10.77
N LEU A 83 5.11 -18.32 11.41
CA LEU A 83 4.97 -17.38 12.53
C LEU A 83 5.11 -18.01 13.91
N PHE A 84 4.84 -19.31 14.03
CA PHE A 84 5.01 -20.05 15.28
C PHE A 84 6.28 -20.88 15.25
N ASN A 85 6.94 -20.97 16.40
CA ASN A 85 8.14 -21.76 16.60
C ASN A 85 7.88 -23.22 17.00
N ASP A 86 6.61 -23.58 17.24
CA ASP A 86 6.17 -24.92 17.65
C ASP A 86 4.70 -25.12 17.25
N SER A 87 4.19 -26.32 17.45
CA SER A 87 2.80 -26.72 17.21
C SER A 87 1.80 -25.79 17.92
N VAL A 88 0.67 -25.57 17.26
CA VAL A 88 -0.40 -24.70 17.76
C VAL A 88 -1.60 -25.51 18.26
N VAL A 89 -2.26 -25.00 19.28
CA VAL A 89 -3.59 -25.45 19.69
C VAL A 89 -4.63 -24.69 18.88
N VAL A 90 -5.61 -25.41 18.32
CA VAL A 90 -6.65 -24.85 17.46
C VAL A 90 -7.98 -24.77 18.21
N ARG A 91 -8.64 -23.60 18.15
CA ARG A 91 -9.96 -23.37 18.72
C ARG A 91 -10.84 -22.65 17.71
N SER A 92 -11.86 -23.32 17.19
CA SER A 92 -12.83 -22.72 16.27
C SER A 92 -14.04 -22.22 17.04
N SER A 93 -14.45 -20.99 16.76
CA SER A 93 -15.68 -20.40 17.28
C SER A 93 -16.84 -20.58 16.31
N LYS A 94 -18.08 -20.50 16.81
CA LYS A 94 -19.28 -20.53 15.94
C LYS A 94 -19.39 -19.29 15.04
N SER A 95 -18.60 -18.23 15.28
CA SER A 95 -18.61 -16.98 14.51
C SER A 95 -17.66 -16.99 13.31
N GLY A 96 -17.26 -18.16 12.80
CA GLY A 96 -16.40 -18.27 11.61
C GLY A 96 -14.96 -17.77 11.82
N THR A 97 -14.53 -17.62 13.07
CA THR A 97 -13.15 -17.26 13.42
C THR A 97 -12.49 -18.42 14.14
N THR A 98 -11.32 -18.82 13.65
CA THR A 98 -10.47 -19.85 14.26
C THR A 98 -9.24 -19.21 14.87
N THR A 99 -9.01 -19.53 16.14
CA THR A 99 -7.83 -19.09 16.90
C THR A 99 -6.80 -20.21 16.94
N TYR A 100 -5.55 -19.86 16.69
CA TYR A 100 -4.37 -20.72 16.77
C TYR A 100 -3.45 -20.11 17.82
N ASN A 101 -3.02 -20.87 18.82
CA ASN A 101 -2.14 -20.32 19.85
C ASN A 101 -1.20 -21.38 20.42
N ASN A 102 -0.06 -20.94 20.92
CA ASN A 102 0.85 -21.73 21.73
C ASN A 102 1.41 -20.84 22.85
N ASN A 103 2.54 -21.23 23.45
CA ASN A 103 3.16 -20.44 24.53
C ASN A 103 3.82 -19.14 24.03
N THR A 104 4.05 -18.99 22.72
CA THR A 104 4.80 -17.86 22.15
C THR A 104 3.95 -16.88 21.38
N GLY A 105 2.75 -17.25 20.94
CA GLY A 105 1.90 -16.35 20.17
C GLY A 105 0.44 -16.75 20.09
N VAL A 106 -0.34 -15.86 19.47
CA VAL A 106 -1.74 -16.09 19.10
C VAL A 106 -1.99 -15.58 17.69
N ALA A 107 -2.71 -16.35 16.90
CA ALA A 107 -3.22 -15.98 15.60
C ALA A 107 -4.73 -16.21 15.51
N ASN A 108 -5.39 -15.37 14.72
CA ASN A 108 -6.79 -15.50 14.39
C ASN A 108 -6.94 -15.48 12.87
N TYR A 109 -7.71 -16.42 12.35
CA TYR A 109 -8.16 -16.43 10.97
C TYR A 109 -9.68 -16.33 10.93
N ASN A 110 -10.21 -15.42 10.13
CA ASN A 110 -11.64 -15.25 9.93
C ASN A 110 -11.99 -15.70 8.51
N ASP A 111 -12.82 -16.73 8.38
CA ASP A 111 -13.13 -17.38 7.10
C ASP A 111 -13.91 -16.45 6.15
N GLU A 112 -14.75 -15.57 6.68
CA GLU A 112 -15.58 -14.64 5.89
C GLU A 112 -14.76 -13.52 5.25
N THR A 113 -13.80 -12.98 6.00
CA THR A 113 -12.95 -11.86 5.55
C THR A 113 -11.62 -12.33 4.96
N GLU A 114 -11.27 -13.60 5.19
CA GLU A 114 -10.00 -14.27 4.86
C GLU A 114 -8.78 -13.59 5.48
N LYS A 115 -8.99 -12.85 6.56
CA LYS A 115 -7.94 -12.10 7.26
C LYS A 115 -7.28 -12.98 8.30
N TYR A 116 -5.96 -13.04 8.24
CA TYR A 116 -5.11 -13.65 9.24
C TYR A 116 -4.39 -12.57 10.04
N ARG A 117 -4.40 -12.69 11.37
CA ARG A 117 -3.74 -11.75 12.29
C ARG A 117 -2.99 -12.54 13.37
N TYR A 118 -1.69 -12.32 13.47
CA TYR A 118 -0.80 -12.90 14.48
C TYR A 118 -0.24 -11.83 15.41
N THR A 119 -0.06 -12.19 16.67
CA THR A 119 0.62 -11.41 17.71
C THR A 119 1.55 -12.33 18.48
N ASN A 120 2.82 -11.92 18.58
CA ASN A 120 3.83 -12.58 19.39
C ASN A 120 3.64 -12.16 20.86
N LEU A 121 3.50 -13.14 21.74
CA LEU A 121 3.31 -12.96 23.19
C LEU A 121 4.62 -13.12 23.98
N SER A 122 5.75 -13.38 23.29
CA SER A 122 7.08 -13.57 23.89
C SER A 122 7.93 -12.29 23.92
N GLU A 123 7.44 -11.24 23.28
CA GLU A 123 7.98 -9.88 23.34
C GLU A 123 7.36 -9.15 24.53
N ASP A 124 8.10 -8.23 25.14
CA ASP A 124 7.46 -7.23 26.00
C ASP A 124 6.48 -6.40 25.15
N GLU A 125 5.41 -5.86 25.75
CA GLU A 125 4.24 -5.27 25.04
C GLU A 125 4.54 -4.12 24.06
N ASN A 126 5.80 -3.77 23.82
CA ASN A 126 6.22 -2.65 23.01
C ASN A 126 6.68 -3.07 21.61
N ARG A 127 5.98 -2.54 20.60
CA ARG A 127 6.48 -2.47 19.22
C ARG A 127 7.69 -1.56 19.17
N SER A 128 8.71 -1.94 18.41
CA SER A 128 9.87 -1.10 18.14
C SER A 128 9.48 0.11 17.29
N THR A 129 9.71 1.30 17.84
CA THR A 129 9.57 2.58 17.14
C THR A 129 10.84 2.95 16.35
N ASN A 130 11.90 2.13 16.40
CA ASN A 130 13.14 2.38 15.67
C ASN A 130 13.03 1.94 14.20
N MET A 131 12.47 2.80 13.35
CA MET A 131 12.28 2.49 11.93
C MET A 131 13.57 2.26 11.13
N LYS A 132 14.74 2.70 11.65
CA LYS A 132 16.01 2.39 10.99
C LYS A 132 16.31 0.90 10.99
N ASP A 133 15.87 0.21 12.03
CA ASP A 133 16.04 -1.23 12.20
C ASP A 133 14.77 -1.96 11.73
N SER A 134 13.58 -1.47 12.12
CA SER A 134 12.31 -2.13 11.79
C SER A 134 12.07 -2.24 10.28
N ILE A 135 12.37 -1.22 9.47
CA ILE A 135 12.14 -1.26 8.02
C ILE A 135 12.94 -2.39 7.34
N PRO A 136 14.28 -2.45 7.45
CA PRO A 136 15.03 -3.55 6.85
C PRO A 136 14.66 -4.90 7.47
N SER A 137 14.45 -4.98 8.79
CA SER A 137 14.07 -6.23 9.44
C SER A 137 12.73 -6.79 8.96
N THR A 138 11.70 -5.97 8.78
CA THR A 138 10.41 -6.44 8.26
C THR A 138 10.49 -6.79 6.79
N PHE A 139 11.29 -6.08 6.01
CA PHE A 139 11.54 -6.41 4.61
C PHE A 139 12.22 -7.78 4.47
N ASP A 140 13.30 -7.99 5.22
CA ASP A 140 14.05 -9.25 5.20
C ASP A 140 13.20 -10.41 5.71
N TYR A 141 12.44 -10.20 6.79
CA TYR A 141 11.51 -11.19 7.32
C TYR A 141 10.50 -11.62 6.26
N LEU A 142 9.79 -10.68 5.64
CA LEU A 142 8.82 -10.96 4.58
C LEU A 142 9.47 -11.68 3.39
N ASN A 143 10.65 -11.25 2.97
CA ASN A 143 11.34 -11.83 1.81
C ASN A 143 11.81 -13.26 2.08
N ASN A 144 12.34 -13.54 3.28
CA ASN A 144 12.93 -14.85 3.64
C ASN A 144 11.94 -16.01 3.59
N HIS A 145 10.64 -15.74 3.75
CA HIS A 145 9.58 -16.75 3.67
C HIS A 145 8.66 -16.56 2.44
N GLY A 146 9.07 -15.77 1.45
CA GLY A 146 8.27 -15.52 0.23
C GLY A 146 6.94 -14.80 0.51
N GLY A 147 6.89 -13.96 1.55
CA GLY A 147 5.70 -13.23 1.99
C GLY A 147 5.21 -12.18 0.99
N PHE A 148 6.07 -11.69 0.11
CA PHE A 148 5.67 -10.87 -1.04
C PHE A 148 5.07 -11.76 -2.14
N THR A 149 3.84 -12.20 -1.92
CA THR A 149 3.10 -13.09 -2.83
C THR A 149 2.71 -12.41 -4.14
N ASP A 150 2.68 -11.08 -4.12
CA ASP A 150 2.32 -10.16 -5.21
C ASP A 150 3.26 -8.93 -5.13
N ASP A 151 3.10 -7.91 -5.97
CA ASP A 151 3.93 -6.69 -5.95
C ASP A 151 3.59 -5.80 -4.74
N PHE A 152 4.05 -6.19 -3.55
CA PHE A 152 3.91 -5.41 -2.32
C PHE A 152 5.12 -4.50 -2.10
N ARG A 153 4.86 -3.25 -1.70
CA ARG A 153 5.90 -2.25 -1.43
C ARG A 153 5.60 -1.53 -0.13
N LEU A 154 6.65 -1.16 0.61
CA LEU A 154 6.48 -0.33 1.80
C LEU A 154 5.78 0.98 1.39
N PHE A 155 4.63 1.25 2.00
CA PHE A 155 3.74 2.34 1.59
C PHE A 155 3.56 3.39 2.69
N SER A 156 3.49 2.95 3.94
CA SER A 156 3.43 3.88 5.08
C SER A 156 4.06 3.30 6.34
N THR A 157 4.47 4.20 7.24
CA THR A 157 4.95 3.89 8.59
C THR A 157 4.26 4.79 9.60
N ASP A 158 3.84 4.23 10.72
CA ASP A 158 3.53 4.98 11.95
C ASP A 158 4.73 4.84 12.88
N ASN A 159 5.68 5.78 12.74
CA ASN A 159 6.93 5.76 13.52
C ASN A 159 6.69 5.84 15.04
N LYS A 160 5.53 6.37 15.49
CA LYS A 160 5.20 6.48 16.91
C LYS A 160 4.69 5.16 17.48
N LYS A 161 3.97 4.39 16.67
CA LYS A 161 3.43 3.08 17.06
C LYS A 161 4.29 1.90 16.65
N GLY A 162 5.26 2.10 15.77
CA GLY A 162 6.09 1.02 15.22
C GLY A 162 5.40 0.19 14.15
N ASP A 163 4.35 0.74 13.51
CA ASP A 163 3.58 0.02 12.49
C ASP A 163 4.10 0.31 11.08
N LEU A 164 4.25 -0.75 10.28
CA LEU A 164 4.61 -0.68 8.87
C LEU A 164 3.52 -1.30 8.02
N THR A 165 3.14 -0.62 6.95
CA THR A 165 2.17 -1.13 5.97
C THR A 165 2.82 -1.27 4.60
N TYR A 166 2.80 -2.49 4.09
CA TYR A 166 3.11 -2.78 2.70
C TYR A 166 1.80 -2.82 1.91
N GLN A 167 1.75 -2.09 0.80
CA GLN A 167 0.59 -1.99 -0.08
C GLN A 167 0.86 -2.81 -1.35
N MET A 168 -0.14 -3.55 -1.83
CA MET A 168 -0.08 -4.21 -3.13
C MET A 168 -0.19 -3.18 -4.26
N PHE A 169 0.62 -3.37 -5.30
CA PHE A 169 0.65 -2.57 -6.52
C PHE A 169 0.16 -3.41 -7.71
N LEU A 170 -0.59 -2.77 -8.60
CA LEU A 170 -0.99 -3.35 -9.88
C LEU A 170 -0.49 -2.43 -10.99
N ASN A 171 0.31 -2.98 -11.93
CA ASN A 171 0.91 -2.22 -13.04
C ASN A 171 1.65 -0.95 -12.57
N GLY A 172 2.39 -1.08 -11.46
CA GLY A 172 3.18 0.01 -10.88
C GLY A 172 2.36 1.07 -10.15
N ARG A 173 1.08 0.84 -9.86
CA ARG A 173 0.19 1.77 -9.14
C ARG A 173 -0.33 1.15 -7.85
N PRO A 174 -0.45 1.92 -6.74
CA PRO A 174 -1.00 1.39 -5.50
C PRO A 174 -2.45 0.97 -5.72
N THR A 175 -2.82 -0.14 -5.09
CA THR A 175 -4.21 -0.57 -4.99
C THR A 175 -4.78 -0.10 -3.66
N PHE A 176 -6.09 0.11 -3.56
CA PHE A 176 -6.77 0.53 -2.34
C PHE A 176 -8.03 -0.28 -2.14
N ASN A 177 -8.34 -0.59 -0.89
CA ASN A 177 -9.47 -1.41 -0.51
C ASN A 177 -9.87 -1.09 0.94
N ASP A 178 -11.17 -0.92 1.20
CA ASP A 178 -11.66 -0.57 2.54
C ASP A 178 -11.50 -1.71 3.55
N ASP A 179 -11.33 -2.94 3.06
CA ASP A 179 -11.15 -4.14 3.86
C ASP A 179 -9.67 -4.52 4.07
N ASP A 180 -8.69 -3.68 3.74
CA ASP A 180 -7.25 -4.00 3.88
C ASP A 180 -6.82 -5.30 3.15
N LEU A 181 -7.56 -5.77 2.14
CA LEU A 181 -7.26 -7.05 1.47
C LEU A 181 -5.94 -7.03 0.70
N ASN A 182 -5.49 -5.84 0.39
CA ASN A 182 -4.31 -5.54 -0.40
C ASN A 182 -3.16 -4.99 0.45
N ASN A 183 -3.20 -5.23 1.77
CA ASN A 183 -2.17 -4.81 2.71
C ASN A 183 -1.51 -6.00 3.41
N ILE A 184 -0.23 -5.83 3.71
CA ILE A 184 0.48 -6.56 4.75
C ILE A 184 0.85 -5.54 5.83
N LYS A 185 0.31 -5.70 7.03
CA LYS A 185 0.59 -4.86 8.20
C LYS A 185 1.50 -5.63 9.13
N ILE A 186 2.64 -5.04 9.48
CA ILE A 186 3.69 -5.71 10.26
C ILE A 186 4.31 -4.73 11.25
N ALA A 187 4.66 -5.23 12.43
CA ALA A 187 5.40 -4.49 13.44
C ALA A 187 6.57 -5.35 13.95
N TRP A 188 7.70 -4.71 14.22
CA TRP A 188 8.90 -5.36 14.77
C TRP A 188 8.95 -5.15 16.29
N GLY A 189 9.46 -6.13 17.03
CA GLY A 189 9.72 -6.09 18.47
C GLY A 189 11.23 -6.11 18.73
N ASP A 190 11.63 -6.56 19.92
CA ASP A 190 13.05 -6.65 20.29
C ASP A 190 13.71 -7.92 19.72
N LYS A 191 12.98 -9.05 19.70
CA LYS A 191 13.53 -10.35 19.26
C LYS A 191 13.04 -10.79 17.88
N GLY A 192 12.12 -10.05 17.25
CA GLY A 192 11.61 -10.42 15.93
C GLY A 192 10.30 -9.73 15.55
N VAL A 193 9.47 -10.43 14.78
CA VAL A 193 8.14 -9.92 14.44
C VAL A 193 7.27 -9.85 15.70
N PHE A 194 6.70 -8.68 15.97
CA PHE A 194 5.76 -8.47 17.07
C PHE A 194 4.34 -8.79 16.64
N SER A 195 3.92 -8.26 15.48
CA SER A 195 2.59 -8.53 14.93
C SER A 195 2.62 -8.59 13.41
N TYR A 196 1.74 -9.41 12.85
CA TYR A 196 1.63 -9.64 11.42
C TYR A 196 0.16 -9.79 11.03
N ALA A 197 -0.31 -9.06 10.02
CA ALA A 197 -1.67 -9.17 9.53
C ALA A 197 -1.75 -9.02 8.01
N ARG A 198 -2.54 -9.87 7.36
CA ARG A 198 -2.83 -9.80 5.92
C ARG A 198 -4.10 -10.57 5.58
N ALA A 199 -4.65 -10.33 4.39
CA ALA A 199 -5.54 -11.31 3.77
C ALA A 199 -4.72 -12.51 3.25
N LEU A 200 -5.27 -13.72 3.38
CA LEU A 200 -4.68 -14.95 2.86
C LEU A 200 -5.00 -15.16 1.38
N LEU A 201 -4.83 -14.09 0.61
CA LEU A 201 -5.05 -14.05 -0.83
C LEU A 201 -3.71 -13.89 -1.54
N LYS A 202 -3.59 -14.60 -2.67
CA LYS A 202 -2.48 -14.50 -3.61
C LYS A 202 -3.05 -14.44 -5.01
N THR A 203 -2.64 -13.49 -5.84
CA THR A 203 -3.14 -13.42 -7.22
C THR A 203 -2.79 -14.71 -7.96
N ASN A 204 -3.81 -15.34 -8.55
CA ASN A 204 -3.64 -16.46 -9.47
C ASN A 204 -3.48 -15.92 -10.89
N VAL A 205 -4.47 -15.15 -11.34
CA VAL A 205 -4.50 -14.54 -12.66
C VAL A 205 -5.16 -13.17 -12.60
N THR A 206 -4.59 -12.22 -13.33
CA THR A 206 -5.18 -10.90 -13.58
C THR A 206 -5.33 -10.71 -15.09
N ILE A 207 -6.54 -10.39 -15.53
CA ILE A 207 -6.86 -10.15 -16.94
C ILE A 207 -7.45 -8.76 -17.14
N ASP A 208 -7.31 -8.23 -18.35
CA ASP A 208 -8.07 -7.05 -18.78
C ASP A 208 -9.56 -7.37 -18.65
N SER A 209 -10.31 -6.46 -18.03
CA SER A 209 -11.76 -6.59 -17.89
C SER A 209 -12.50 -6.62 -19.24
N GLY A 210 -11.89 -6.09 -20.29
CA GLY A 210 -12.56 -5.88 -21.58
C GLY A 210 -13.51 -4.67 -21.57
N GLU A 211 -13.64 -3.97 -20.44
CA GLU A 211 -14.36 -2.70 -20.35
C GLU A 211 -13.66 -1.61 -21.18
N SER A 212 -14.44 -0.61 -21.60
CA SER A 212 -13.87 0.58 -22.22
C SER A 212 -12.92 1.28 -21.25
N GLU A 213 -11.73 1.65 -21.74
CA GLU A 213 -10.75 2.34 -20.90
C GLU A 213 -11.33 3.60 -20.24
N LYS A 214 -11.19 3.69 -18.92
CA LYS A 214 -11.67 4.82 -18.12
C LYS A 214 -10.79 6.05 -18.35
N ARG A 215 -11.45 7.18 -18.58
CA ARG A 215 -10.82 8.50 -18.63
C ARG A 215 -10.94 9.16 -17.26
N LEU A 216 -9.82 9.47 -16.64
CA LEU A 216 -9.77 10.22 -15.39
C LEU A 216 -9.56 11.72 -15.67
N PRO A 217 -10.09 12.61 -14.81
CA PRO A 217 -9.80 14.04 -14.91
C PRO A 217 -8.29 14.31 -14.76
N GLY A 218 -7.83 15.40 -15.35
CA GLY A 218 -6.45 15.87 -15.19
C GLY A 218 -6.18 16.34 -13.76
N ALA A 219 -4.91 16.32 -13.34
CA ALA A 219 -4.52 16.73 -11.99
C ALA A 219 -5.04 18.13 -11.62
N GLU A 220 -5.03 19.08 -12.56
CA GLU A 220 -5.51 20.45 -12.32
C GLU A 220 -7.03 20.53 -12.12
N THR A 221 -7.79 19.69 -12.81
CA THR A 221 -9.25 19.58 -12.60
C THR A 221 -9.54 19.06 -11.20
N VAL A 222 -8.89 17.96 -10.79
CA VAL A 222 -9.02 17.40 -9.44
C VAL A 222 -8.64 18.43 -8.39
N ARG A 223 -7.51 19.10 -8.57
CA ARG A 223 -7.02 20.17 -7.69
C ARG A 223 -8.03 21.30 -7.54
N SER A 224 -8.53 21.83 -8.66
CA SER A 224 -9.48 22.95 -8.67
C SER A 224 -10.80 22.57 -7.99
N GLU A 225 -11.32 21.38 -8.24
CA GLU A 225 -12.57 20.95 -7.62
C GLU A 225 -12.43 20.74 -6.11
N LEU A 226 -11.33 20.13 -5.65
CA LEU A 226 -11.06 19.98 -4.22
C LEU A 226 -10.89 21.34 -3.53
N ALA A 227 -10.17 22.28 -4.15
CA ALA A 227 -9.96 23.62 -3.60
C ALA A 227 -11.23 24.47 -3.55
N ASN A 228 -12.18 24.23 -4.46
CA ASN A 228 -13.47 24.92 -4.49
C ASN A 228 -14.55 24.24 -3.65
N ASN A 229 -14.27 23.09 -3.04
CA ASN A 229 -15.22 22.39 -2.19
C ASN A 229 -15.18 22.96 -0.76
N PRO A 230 -16.26 23.59 -0.26
CA PRO A 230 -16.27 24.22 1.06
C PRO A 230 -16.18 23.23 2.24
N SER A 231 -16.37 21.92 2.01
CA SER A 231 -16.21 20.91 3.07
C SER A 231 -14.80 20.33 3.15
N ILE A 232 -13.90 20.74 2.26
CA ILE A 232 -12.52 20.23 2.18
C ILE A 232 -11.57 21.38 2.49
N ASP A 233 -10.74 21.18 3.52
CA ASP A 233 -9.62 22.07 3.77
C ASP A 233 -8.45 21.66 2.87
N PHE A 234 -8.36 22.28 1.70
CA PHE A 234 -7.37 21.92 0.68
C PHE A 234 -5.91 21.99 1.18
N GLU A 235 -5.63 22.80 2.22
CA GLU A 235 -4.30 22.87 2.84
C GLU A 235 -3.87 21.56 3.50
N LYS A 236 -4.81 20.66 3.81
CA LYS A 236 -4.54 19.35 4.41
C LYS A 236 -4.25 18.23 3.41
N VAL A 237 -4.27 18.55 2.10
CA VAL A 237 -3.83 17.63 1.05
C VAL A 237 -2.30 17.58 1.02
N THR A 238 -1.74 16.40 1.23
CA THR A 238 -0.28 16.18 1.28
C THR A 238 0.27 15.43 0.08
N ASP A 239 -0.56 14.67 -0.64
CA ASP A 239 -0.18 13.96 -1.85
C ASP A 239 -1.40 13.59 -2.72
N MET A 240 -1.15 13.27 -3.99
CA MET A 240 -2.16 12.88 -4.97
C MET A 240 -1.60 11.82 -5.91
N THR A 241 -2.32 10.73 -6.10
CA THR A 241 -1.90 9.66 -7.01
C THR A 241 -3.07 9.01 -7.73
N ILE A 242 -2.76 8.28 -8.79
CA ILE A 242 -3.73 7.42 -9.46
C ILE A 242 -3.39 5.98 -9.09
N GLY A 243 -4.36 5.33 -8.46
CA GLY A 243 -4.32 3.94 -8.05
C GLY A 243 -5.47 3.14 -8.64
N TYR A 244 -5.64 1.93 -8.10
CA TYR A 244 -6.77 1.07 -8.40
C TYR A 244 -7.60 0.84 -7.14
N LYS A 245 -8.91 1.13 -7.22
CA LYS A 245 -9.86 0.65 -6.23
C LYS A 245 -10.10 -0.84 -6.47
N MET A 246 -9.83 -1.66 -5.46
CA MET A 246 -10.15 -3.08 -5.45
C MET A 246 -11.56 -3.27 -4.90
N GLU A 247 -12.47 -3.72 -5.75
CA GLU A 247 -13.85 -4.02 -5.40
C GLU A 247 -14.02 -5.54 -5.39
N ASN A 248 -14.50 -6.08 -4.26
CA ASN A 248 -14.80 -7.50 -4.16
C ASN A 248 -16.00 -7.83 -5.04
N GLN A 249 -15.87 -8.85 -5.88
CA GLN A 249 -16.95 -9.37 -6.71
C GLN A 249 -17.27 -10.78 -6.22
N PRO A 250 -17.90 -10.95 -5.03
CA PRO A 250 -18.32 -12.27 -4.59
C PRO A 250 -19.33 -12.79 -5.59
N ASP A 251 -19.00 -13.91 -6.24
CA ASP A 251 -19.89 -14.53 -7.22
C ASP A 251 -21.21 -14.88 -6.52
N LYS A 252 -22.33 -14.39 -7.07
CA LYS A 252 -23.69 -14.70 -6.57
C LYS A 252 -24.17 -16.06 -7.07
N SER A 253 -23.43 -16.68 -7.98
CA SER A 253 -23.69 -18.02 -8.47
C SER A 253 -22.68 -18.99 -7.84
N ASN A 254 -23.17 -20.04 -7.19
CA ASN A 254 -22.41 -21.04 -6.41
C ASN A 254 -21.42 -21.90 -7.24
N ILE A 255 -20.81 -21.37 -8.31
CA ILE A 255 -19.99 -22.16 -9.24
C ILE A 255 -18.50 -21.81 -9.13
N GLU A 256 -18.13 -20.59 -8.69
CA GLU A 256 -16.73 -20.26 -8.39
C GLU A 256 -16.48 -20.19 -6.88
N ILE A 257 -15.72 -21.17 -6.38
CA ILE A 257 -15.20 -21.23 -4.99
C ILE A 257 -14.04 -20.21 -4.79
N GLN A 258 -13.70 -19.45 -5.84
CA GLN A 258 -12.54 -18.56 -5.85
C GLN A 258 -12.98 -17.12 -5.63
N ARG A 259 -12.26 -16.40 -4.78
CA ARG A 259 -12.51 -14.98 -4.57
C ARG A 259 -12.10 -14.21 -5.82
N ASN A 260 -12.99 -13.35 -6.28
CA ASN A 260 -12.78 -12.49 -7.43
C ASN A 260 -12.78 -11.02 -6.99
N SER A 261 -11.95 -10.22 -7.65
CA SER A 261 -12.00 -8.77 -7.47
C SER A 261 -11.82 -8.05 -8.78
N GLU A 262 -12.34 -6.84 -8.81
CA GLU A 262 -12.20 -5.91 -9.90
C GLU A 262 -11.34 -4.73 -9.45
N PHE A 263 -10.38 -4.36 -10.29
CA PHE A 263 -9.52 -3.20 -10.08
C PHE A 263 -9.93 -2.09 -11.02
N LYS A 264 -10.55 -1.04 -10.47
CA LYS A 264 -10.98 0.14 -11.23
C LYS A 264 -10.04 1.32 -10.99
N PRO A 265 -9.53 1.96 -12.05
CA PRO A 265 -8.62 3.10 -11.89
C PRO A 265 -9.36 4.30 -11.28
N GLN A 266 -8.71 4.98 -10.33
CA GLN A 266 -9.28 6.12 -9.61
C GLN A 266 -8.18 7.03 -9.03
N TRP A 267 -8.53 8.30 -8.83
CA TRP A 267 -7.69 9.23 -8.09
C TRP A 267 -7.78 8.96 -6.59
N TYR A 268 -6.64 9.00 -5.92
CA TYR A 268 -6.52 8.92 -4.48
C TYR A 268 -5.75 10.13 -3.96
N ILE A 269 -6.25 10.74 -2.90
CA ILE A 269 -5.75 11.97 -2.31
C ILE A 269 -5.33 11.65 -0.87
N GLU A 270 -4.08 11.93 -0.51
CA GLU A 270 -3.65 11.86 0.88
C GLU A 270 -4.15 13.13 1.58
N TYR A 271 -5.15 12.97 2.44
CA TYR A 271 -5.80 14.04 3.20
C TYR A 271 -5.78 13.69 4.68
N GLU A 272 -5.19 14.54 5.51
CA GLU A 272 -4.98 14.28 6.95
C GLU A 272 -4.25 12.95 7.22
N GLY A 273 -3.29 12.61 6.37
CA GLY A 273 -2.49 11.38 6.48
C GLY A 273 -3.24 10.09 6.12
N LYS A 274 -4.44 10.19 5.51
CA LYS A 274 -5.20 9.05 4.99
C LYS A 274 -5.43 9.20 3.50
N TRP A 275 -5.25 8.11 2.77
CA TRP A 275 -5.60 8.06 1.35
C TRP A 275 -7.10 7.90 1.20
N ARG A 276 -7.72 8.81 0.44
CA ARG A 276 -9.15 8.82 0.17
C ARG A 276 -9.42 8.79 -1.33
N PRO A 277 -10.39 8.00 -1.81
CA PRO A 277 -10.83 8.07 -3.19
C PRO A 277 -11.40 9.46 -3.49
N TYR A 278 -11.04 10.01 -4.65
CA TYR A 278 -11.70 11.19 -5.20
C TYR A 278 -12.82 10.78 -6.16
N THR A 279 -13.99 11.41 -6.01
CA THR A 279 -15.15 11.27 -6.88
C THR A 279 -15.86 12.61 -7.01
N ASP A 280 -15.87 13.21 -8.20
CA ASP A 280 -16.63 14.41 -8.55
C ASP A 280 -16.53 15.55 -7.51
N GLY A 281 -15.30 15.99 -7.22
CA GLY A 281 -15.02 17.06 -6.26
C GLY A 281 -15.08 16.68 -4.78
N ARG A 282 -15.35 15.41 -4.45
CA ARG A 282 -15.45 14.92 -3.06
C ARG A 282 -14.36 13.89 -2.74
N LEU A 283 -14.06 13.78 -1.45
CA LEU A 283 -13.25 12.71 -0.89
C LEU A 283 -14.19 11.74 -0.14
N GLU A 284 -14.11 10.48 -0.49
CA GLU A 284 -14.88 9.39 0.14
C GLU A 284 -14.12 8.79 1.35
#